data_AF-A0A935Z8N2-F1
#
_entry.id   AF-A0A935Z8N2-F1
#
_cell.length_a   1.000
_cell.length_b   1.000
_cell.length_c   1.000
_cell.angle_alpha   90.00
_cell.angle_beta   90.00
_cell.angle_gamma   90.00
#
_symmetry.space_group_name_H-M   'P 1'
#
loop_
_entity.id
_entity.type
_entity.pdbx_description
1 polymer ?
#
loop_
_entity_poly.entity_id
_entity_poly.type
_entity_poly.pdbx_seq_one_letter_code
_entity_poly.pdbx_strand_id
1 'polypeptide(L)'
;MTSPLPPKKDVALALIERSSVFVYLDPRREGVVTPAGFKREPKLVLQVGLNMAVPIRDLTFDDSGMSCTLSFNRTPFFCVIPWGAVFALTDENGQGMVWPDDVPASSSRRKRRPKPKRRAARLSAS
;
A
#
# COMPACT_ATOMS: atom_id res chain seq x y z
N MET A 1 27.72 -0.82 1.43
CA MET A 1 26.82 -1.90 1.01
C MET A 1 25.42 -1.49 1.41
N THR A 2 24.57 -1.07 0.47
CA THR A 2 23.18 -0.73 0.76
C THR A 2 22.46 -2.05 0.98
N SER A 3 22.01 -2.35 2.20
CA SER A 3 21.20 -3.55 2.41
C SER A 3 20.00 -3.51 1.46
N PRO A 4 19.68 -4.64 0.79
CA PRO A 4 18.52 -4.70 -0.08
C PRO A 4 17.27 -4.34 0.74
N LEU A 5 16.35 -3.58 0.15
CA LEU A 5 15.05 -3.33 0.76
C LEU A 5 14.36 -4.68 1.03
N PRO A 6 13.61 -4.81 2.14
CA PRO A 6 12.89 -6.04 2.43
C PRO A 6 11.88 -6.36 1.30
N PRO A 7 11.53 -7.64 1.13
CA PRO A 7 10.47 -8.07 0.23
C PRO A 7 9.14 -7.37 0.56
N LYS A 8 8.41 -6.95 -0.49
CA LYS A 8 7.12 -6.25 -0.33
C LYS A 8 6.09 -7.08 0.42
N LYS A 9 6.08 -8.40 0.19
CA LYS A 9 5.23 -9.36 0.90
C LYS A 9 5.42 -9.28 2.41
N ASP A 10 6.66 -9.32 2.89
CA ASP A 10 6.97 -9.29 4.32
C ASP A 10 6.51 -7.98 4.96
N VAL A 11 6.70 -6.86 4.26
CA VAL A 11 6.21 -5.55 4.72
C VAL A 11 4.68 -5.53 4.74
N ALA A 12 4.01 -6.07 3.73
CA ALA A 12 2.54 -6.14 3.69
C ALA A 12 1.98 -6.97 4.85
N LEU A 13 2.58 -8.14 5.12
CA LEU A 13 2.21 -9.02 6.23
C LEU A 13 2.43 -8.33 7.59
N ALA A 14 3.57 -7.67 7.78
CA ALA A 14 3.83 -6.94 9.02
C ALA A 14 2.86 -5.75 9.24
N LEU A 15 2.37 -5.12 8.17
CA LEU A 15 1.43 -4.01 8.28
C LEU A 15 -0.01 -4.51 8.53
N ILE A 16 -0.46 -5.57 7.83
CA ILE A 16 -1.84 -6.07 7.92
C ILE A 16 -2.15 -6.66 9.31
N GLU A 17 -1.15 -7.21 10.00
CA GLU A 17 -1.28 -7.71 11.37
C GLU A 17 -1.64 -6.61 12.39
N ARG A 18 -1.32 -5.34 12.06
CA ARG A 18 -1.45 -4.22 12.99
C ARG A 18 -2.63 -3.32 12.66
N SER A 19 -2.89 -3.08 11.37
CA SER A 19 -3.98 -2.20 10.91
C SER A 19 -4.31 -2.39 9.42
N SER A 20 -5.02 -1.42 8.83
CA SER A 20 -5.23 -1.38 7.38
C SER A 20 -3.94 -0.98 6.65
N VAL A 21 -3.69 -1.65 5.53
CA VAL A 21 -2.60 -1.38 4.60
C VAL A 21 -3.12 -0.56 3.43
N PHE A 22 -2.41 0.52 3.13
CA PHE A 22 -2.56 1.32 1.92
C PHE A 22 -1.50 0.90 0.91
N VAL A 23 -1.96 0.35 -0.20
CA VAL A 23 -1.14 -0.19 -1.28
C VAL A 23 -1.10 0.82 -2.41
N TYR A 24 0.06 1.43 -2.61
CA TYR A 24 0.29 2.39 -3.69
C TYR A 24 0.89 1.66 -4.88
N LEU A 25 0.20 1.72 -6.02
CA LEU A 25 0.61 1.02 -7.23
C LEU A 25 0.46 1.87 -8.49
N ASP A 26 1.16 1.48 -9.55
CA ASP A 26 0.86 1.93 -10.91
C ASP A 26 -0.08 0.93 -11.59
N PRO A 27 -1.36 1.28 -11.81
CA PRO A 27 -2.34 0.36 -12.40
C PRO A 27 -2.06 0.02 -13.86
N ARG A 28 -1.18 0.78 -14.54
CA ARG A 28 -0.84 0.60 -15.96
C ARG A 28 0.13 -0.55 -16.20
N ARG A 29 0.79 -1.06 -15.15
CA ARG A 29 1.76 -2.15 -15.30
C ARG A 29 1.09 -3.44 -15.76
N GLU A 30 1.89 -4.25 -16.44
CA GLU A 30 1.51 -5.58 -16.88
C GLU A 30 1.08 -6.45 -15.69
N GLY A 31 0.10 -7.33 -15.91
CA GLY A 31 -0.44 -8.23 -14.89
C GLY A 31 -1.37 -7.59 -13.85
N VAL A 32 -1.48 -6.25 -13.80
CA VAL A 32 -2.43 -5.60 -12.91
C VAL A 32 -3.87 -5.79 -13.40
N VAL A 33 -4.74 -6.28 -12.55
CA VAL A 33 -6.19 -6.40 -12.79
C VAL A 33 -6.91 -5.47 -11.82
N THR A 34 -7.56 -4.44 -12.38
CA THR A 34 -8.37 -3.43 -11.68
C THR A 34 -9.48 -2.94 -12.61
N PRO A 35 -10.51 -2.22 -12.11
CA PRO A 35 -11.51 -1.63 -12.99
C PRO A 35 -10.88 -0.73 -14.06
N ALA A 36 -11.38 -0.82 -15.30
CA ALA A 36 -10.78 -0.18 -16.47
C ALA A 36 -10.56 1.34 -16.33
N GLY A 37 -11.40 2.02 -15.54
CA GLY A 37 -11.27 3.45 -15.27
C GLY A 37 -9.93 3.85 -14.64
N PHE A 38 -9.30 2.96 -13.85
CA PHE A 38 -8.03 3.25 -13.20
C PHE A 38 -6.81 3.03 -14.08
N LYS A 39 -6.95 2.33 -15.22
CA LYS A 39 -5.84 2.04 -16.14
C LYS A 39 -5.24 3.27 -16.82
N ARG A 40 -5.80 4.46 -16.62
CA ARG A 40 -5.27 5.73 -17.14
C ARG A 40 -4.52 6.54 -16.07
N GLU A 41 -4.69 6.18 -14.80
CA GLU A 41 -4.09 6.90 -13.69
C GLU A 41 -2.63 6.50 -13.50
N PRO A 42 -1.72 7.44 -13.21
CA PRO A 42 -0.32 7.12 -12.92
C PRO A 42 -0.15 6.50 -11.52
N LYS A 43 -1.20 6.52 -10.70
CA LYS A 43 -1.19 6.03 -9.33
C LYS A 43 -2.59 5.64 -8.90
N LEU A 44 -2.70 4.45 -8.32
CA LEU A 44 -3.86 3.99 -7.59
C LEU A 44 -3.46 3.66 -6.15
N VAL A 45 -4.36 3.91 -5.20
CA VAL A 45 -4.18 3.50 -3.81
C VAL A 45 -5.32 2.57 -3.45
N LEU A 46 -5.00 1.35 -3.05
CA LEU A 46 -5.98 0.39 -2.53
C LEU A 46 -5.82 0.29 -1.02
N GLN A 47 -6.94 0.32 -0.30
CA GLN A 47 -6.95 0.03 1.12
C GLN A 47 -7.39 -1.42 1.33
N VAL A 48 -6.58 -2.19 2.06
CA VAL A 48 -6.90 -3.56 2.49
C VAL A 48 -6.69 -3.68 3.98
N GLY A 49 -7.53 -4.43 4.70
CA GLY A 49 -7.49 -4.43 6.16
C GLY A 49 -8.56 -5.29 6.81
N LEU A 50 -8.30 -5.66 8.07
CA LEU A 50 -9.20 -6.46 8.90
C LEU A 50 -10.42 -5.65 9.41
N ASN A 51 -10.32 -4.32 9.47
CA ASN A 51 -11.35 -3.41 10.02
C ASN A 51 -12.19 -2.72 8.93
N MET A 52 -12.52 -3.41 7.85
CA MET A 52 -13.37 -2.82 6.81
C MET A 52 -14.85 -3.15 7.02
N ALA A 53 -15.72 -2.22 6.61
CA ALA A 53 -17.17 -2.39 6.68
C ALA A 53 -17.66 -3.65 5.94
N VAL A 54 -16.92 -4.05 4.90
CA VAL A 54 -17.07 -5.35 4.23
C VAL A 54 -15.76 -6.12 4.40
N PRO A 55 -15.74 -7.27 5.10
CA PRO A 55 -14.54 -8.07 5.26
C PRO A 55 -14.02 -8.58 3.91
N ILE A 56 -12.72 -8.41 3.63
CA ILE A 56 -12.06 -9.08 2.49
C ILE A 56 -11.65 -10.48 2.95
N ARG A 57 -12.44 -11.48 2.58
CA ARG A 57 -12.18 -12.88 2.94
C ARG A 57 -11.16 -13.56 2.02
N ASP A 58 -10.94 -13.00 0.85
CA ASP A 58 -10.07 -13.52 -0.20
C ASP A 58 -8.76 -12.72 -0.35
N LEU A 59 -8.35 -11.99 0.71
CA LEU A 59 -7.08 -11.27 0.71
C LEU A 59 -5.93 -12.28 0.76
N THR A 60 -5.09 -12.27 -0.28
CA THR A 60 -3.87 -13.06 -0.33
C THR A 60 -2.65 -12.18 -0.52
N PHE A 61 -1.57 -12.54 0.15
CA PHE A 61 -0.22 -12.04 -0.10
C PHE A 61 0.67 -13.24 -0.42
N ASP A 62 1.06 -13.39 -1.68
CA ASP A 62 1.91 -14.47 -2.15
C ASP A 62 3.22 -13.93 -2.72
N ASP A 63 4.02 -14.80 -3.34
CA ASP A 63 5.34 -14.41 -3.87
C ASP A 63 5.24 -13.61 -5.17
N SER A 64 4.10 -13.68 -5.86
CA SER A 64 3.84 -12.96 -7.11
C SER A 64 3.24 -11.57 -6.89
N GLY A 65 2.45 -11.42 -5.81
CA GLY A 65 1.73 -10.18 -5.54
C GLY A 65 0.70 -10.30 -4.43
N MET A 66 -0.36 -9.52 -4.61
CA MET A 66 -1.57 -9.61 -3.80
C MET A 66 -2.81 -9.75 -4.66
N SER A 67 -3.82 -10.43 -4.14
CA SER A 67 -5.15 -10.47 -4.75
C SER A 67 -6.24 -10.33 -3.70
N CYS A 68 -7.35 -9.73 -4.09
CA CYS A 68 -8.53 -9.57 -3.23
C CYS A 68 -9.72 -9.02 -3.99
N THR A 69 -10.93 -9.28 -3.48
CA THR A 69 -12.14 -8.59 -3.93
C THR A 69 -12.31 -7.27 -3.18
N LEU A 70 -12.40 -6.17 -3.92
CA LEU A 70 -12.63 -4.82 -3.40
C LEU A 70 -13.93 -4.22 -3.95
N SER A 71 -14.58 -3.38 -3.15
CA SER A 71 -15.78 -2.66 -3.57
C SER A 71 -15.41 -1.32 -4.20
N PHE A 72 -15.74 -1.13 -5.47
CA PHE A 72 -15.63 0.15 -6.18
C PHE A 72 -17.04 0.65 -6.49
N ASN A 73 -17.44 1.81 -5.95
CA ASN A 73 -18.80 2.34 -6.10
C ASN A 73 -19.90 1.28 -5.80
N ARG A 74 -19.75 0.57 -4.68
CA ARG A 74 -20.65 -0.53 -4.24
C ARG A 74 -20.69 -1.75 -5.17
N THR A 75 -19.80 -1.83 -6.15
CA THR A 75 -19.66 -3.00 -7.04
C THR A 75 -18.40 -3.78 -6.66
N PRO A 76 -18.51 -5.07 -6.28
CA PRO A 76 -17.33 -5.89 -6.01
C PRO A 76 -16.54 -6.15 -7.29
N PHE A 77 -15.21 -6.11 -7.19
CA PHE A 77 -14.30 -6.39 -8.28
C PHE A 77 -13.07 -7.11 -7.75
N PHE A 78 -12.71 -8.23 -8.38
CA PHE A 78 -11.52 -8.99 -8.03
C PHE A 78 -10.28 -8.34 -8.62
N CYS A 79 -9.37 -7.92 -7.74
CA CYS A 79 -8.12 -7.26 -8.09
C CYS A 79 -6.95 -8.22 -7.98
N VAL A 80 -6.01 -8.10 -8.93
CA VAL A 80 -4.71 -8.81 -8.91
C VAL A 80 -3.61 -7.78 -9.09
N ILE A 81 -2.69 -7.71 -8.14
CA ILE A 81 -1.65 -6.69 -8.10
C ILE A 81 -0.29 -7.37 -7.94
N PRO A 82 0.49 -7.50 -9.03
CA PRO A 82 1.86 -8.00 -8.95
C PRO A 82 2.72 -7.09 -8.09
N TRP A 83 3.71 -7.65 -7.39
CA TRP A 83 4.64 -6.85 -6.58
C TRP A 83 5.39 -5.81 -7.39
N GLY A 84 5.68 -6.09 -8.67
CA GLY A 84 6.26 -5.13 -9.59
C GLY A 84 5.39 -3.88 -9.78
N ALA A 85 4.07 -3.94 -9.61
CA ALA A 85 3.21 -2.75 -9.73
C ALA A 85 3.20 -1.86 -8.48
N VAL A 86 3.53 -2.41 -7.32
CA VAL A 86 3.47 -1.72 -6.02
C VAL A 86 4.75 -0.93 -5.81
N PHE A 87 4.64 0.36 -5.52
CA PHE A 87 5.81 1.20 -5.21
C PHE A 87 5.83 1.71 -3.77
N ALA A 88 4.73 1.60 -3.02
CA ALA A 88 4.74 1.88 -1.59
C ALA A 88 3.65 1.11 -0.85
N LEU A 89 3.92 0.81 0.42
CA LEU A 89 2.99 0.24 1.39
C LEU A 89 3.04 1.08 2.65
N THR A 90 1.89 1.48 3.19
CA THR A 90 1.82 2.20 4.47
C THR A 90 0.65 1.73 5.33
N ASP A 91 0.74 1.96 6.63
CA ASP A 91 -0.40 1.91 7.53
C ASP A 91 -1.28 3.18 7.41
N GLU A 92 -2.36 3.22 8.19
CA GLU A 92 -3.24 4.39 8.34
C GLU A 92 -2.55 5.66 8.87
N ASN A 93 -1.41 5.51 9.56
CA ASN A 93 -0.60 6.63 10.06
C ASN A 93 0.42 7.12 9.02
N GLY A 94 0.46 6.50 7.83
CA GLY A 94 1.45 6.78 6.79
C GLY A 94 2.86 6.28 7.12
N GLN A 95 3.00 5.36 8.09
CA GLN A 95 4.23 4.64 8.37
C GLN A 95 4.33 3.42 7.46
N GLY A 96 5.48 3.21 6.83
CA GLY A 96 5.68 2.08 5.94
C GLY A 96 6.92 2.24 5.08
N MET A 97 6.90 1.67 3.88
CA MET A 97 8.05 1.61 3.00
C MET A 97 7.71 1.98 1.56
N VAL A 98 8.69 2.53 0.86
CA VAL A 98 8.65 2.89 -0.56
C VAL A 98 9.77 2.15 -1.26
N TRP A 99 9.49 1.60 -2.44
CA TRP A 99 10.45 0.96 -3.34
C TRP A 99 10.72 1.91 -4.50
N PRO A 100 11.83 2.67 -4.48
CA PRO A 100 12.10 3.74 -5.45
C PRO A 100 12.13 3.26 -6.89
N ASP A 101 12.63 2.04 -7.13
CA ASP A 101 12.76 1.45 -8.46
C ASP A 101 11.41 1.23 -9.16
N ASP A 102 10.33 1.13 -8.37
CA ASP A 102 8.98 0.93 -8.90
C ASP A 102 8.15 2.21 -8.98
N VAL A 103 8.68 3.35 -8.53
CA VAL A 103 7.99 4.64 -8.59
C VAL A 103 7.87 5.08 -10.06
N PRO A 104 6.66 5.29 -10.59
CA PRO A 104 6.51 5.68 -11.98
C PRO A 104 7.12 7.07 -12.22
N ALA A 105 7.89 7.22 -13.31
CA ALA A 105 8.60 8.46 -13.65
C ALA A 105 7.66 9.70 -13.71
N SER A 106 6.41 9.51 -14.09
CA SER A 106 5.40 10.58 -14.14
C SER A 106 4.90 11.05 -12.76
N SER A 107 5.21 10.33 -11.68
CA SER A 107 4.73 10.62 -10.31
C SER A 107 5.74 11.38 -9.44
N SER A 108 6.88 11.80 -10.00
CA SER A 108 7.96 12.48 -9.30
C SER A 108 7.63 13.92 -8.91
N ARG A 109 6.62 14.15 -8.05
CA ARG A 109 6.48 15.44 -7.33
C ARG A 109 5.69 15.37 -6.03
N ARG A 110 6.29 14.78 -4.99
CA ARG A 110 6.52 15.41 -3.66
C ARG A 110 7.07 14.38 -2.69
N LYS A 111 8.34 14.54 -2.32
CA LYS A 111 8.91 13.98 -1.08
C LYS A 111 8.05 14.46 0.09
N ARG A 112 7.14 13.63 0.62
CA ARG A 112 6.54 13.90 1.94
C ARG A 112 7.59 13.51 2.97
N ARG A 113 8.25 14.52 3.56
CA ARG A 113 9.01 14.39 4.81
C ARG A 113 8.13 13.69 5.86
N PRO A 114 8.65 12.72 6.64
CA PRO A 114 7.92 12.18 7.77
C PRO A 114 7.62 13.32 8.76
N LYS A 115 6.37 13.42 9.23
CA LYS A 115 6.03 14.32 10.33
C LYS A 115 6.72 13.79 11.60
N PRO A 116 7.50 14.61 12.33
CA PRO A 116 8.11 14.17 13.58
C PRO A 116 7.01 13.79 14.57
N LYS A 117 7.09 12.58 15.11
CA LYS A 117 6.24 12.13 16.23
C LYS A 117 6.50 13.10 17.39
N ARG A 118 5.46 13.82 17.84
CA ARG A 118 5.51 14.66 19.04
C ARG A 118 5.92 13.74 20.21
N ARG A 119 7.13 13.94 20.75
CA ARG A 119 7.48 13.44 22.09
C ARG A 119 6.53 14.09 23.08
N ALA A 120 5.67 13.30 23.71
CA ALA A 120 4.97 13.74 24.92
C ALA A 120 5.99 13.75 26.06
N ALA A 121 6.70 14.87 26.21
CA ALA A 121 7.37 15.17 27.46
C ALA A 121 6.29 15.56 28.48
N ARG A 122 5.99 14.68 29.42
CA ARG A 122 5.42 15.09 30.71
C ARG A 122 6.58 15.14 31.70
N LEU A 123 7.20 16.31 31.80
CA LEU A 123 7.87 16.76 33.01
C LEU A 123 6.80 17.46 33.84
N SER A 124 6.53 16.95 35.03
CA SER A 124 5.86 17.70 36.08
C SER A 124 6.63 17.42 37.35
N ALA A 125 7.48 18.37 37.70
CA ALA A 125 8.05 18.55 39.02
C ALA A 125 7.04 19.34 39.86
N SER A 126 6.86 18.94 41.11
CA SER A 126 6.75 19.78 42.30
C SER A 126 6.74 18.90 43.54
#